data_AF-A0A523WKL7-F1
#
_entry.id   AF-A0A523WKL7-F1
#
_cell.length_a   1.000
_cell.length_b   1.000
_cell.length_c   1.000
_cell.angle_alpha   90.00
_cell.angle_beta   90.00
_cell.angle_gamma   90.00
#
_symmetry.space_group_name_H-M   'P 1'
#
loop_
_entity.id
_entity.type
_entity.pdbx_description
1 polymer ?
#
loop_
_entity_poly.entity_id
_entity_poly.type
_entity_poly.pdbx_seq_one_letter_code
_entity_poly.pdbx_strand_id
1 'polypeptide(L)'
;MSEEELYREARKRVEEKKGFFMHLAVYICVNIFLVIIWAATGDGFPWFVFPLGGWGIGILFHFLGVFVFTQQTEWERKAVEKEVEKLKKSGR
;
A
#
# COMPACT_ATOMS: atom_id res chain seq x y z
N MET A 1 -14.55 21.30 1.22
CA MET A 1 -13.10 21.20 1.44
C MET A 1 -12.49 22.57 1.19
N SER A 2 -11.66 23.07 2.10
CA SER A 2 -10.81 24.23 1.83
C SER A 2 -9.72 23.86 0.83
N GLU A 3 -9.10 24.87 0.21
CA GLU A 3 -7.97 24.67 -0.71
C GLU A 3 -6.79 23.96 -0.01
N GLU A 4 -6.56 24.24 1.27
CA GLU A 4 -5.56 23.55 2.09
C GLU A 4 -5.87 22.07 2.30
N GLU A 5 -7.13 21.70 2.51
CA GLU A 5 -7.56 20.30 2.66
C GLU A 5 -7.37 19.52 1.36
N LEU A 6 -7.70 20.13 0.22
CA LEU A 6 -7.50 19.57 -1.11
C LEU A 6 -6.02 19.33 -1.41
N TYR A 7 -5.17 20.29 -1.08
CA TYR A 7 -3.72 20.16 -1.26
C TYR A 7 -3.13 19.07 -0.37
N ARG A 8 -3.56 18.98 0.90
CA ARG A 8 -3.12 17.92 1.83
C ARG A 8 -3.51 16.53 1.35
N GLU A 9 -4.75 16.35 0.89
CA GLU A 9 -5.23 15.08 0.35
C GLU A 9 -4.49 14.69 -0.93
N ALA A 10 -4.26 15.66 -1.84
CA ALA A 10 -3.46 15.42 -3.05
C ALA A 10 -2.02 15.00 -2.71
N ARG A 11 -1.37 15.68 -1.75
CA ARG A 11 -0.02 15.35 -1.29
C ARG A 11 0.05 13.95 -0.68
N LYS A 12 -0.91 13.58 0.16
CA LYS A 12 -1.00 12.25 0.78
C LYS A 12 -1.08 11.15 -0.29
N ARG A 13 -1.96 11.30 -1.28
CA ARG A 13 -2.10 10.33 -2.39
C ARG A 13 -0.83 10.16 -3.20
N VAL A 14 -0.07 11.24 -3.40
CA VAL A 14 1.22 11.18 -4.10
C VAL A 14 2.26 10.42 -3.27
N GLU A 15 2.32 10.67 -1.96
CA GLU A 15 3.23 9.96 -1.06
C GLU A 15 2.92 8.45 -0.99
N GLU A 16 1.64 8.07 -0.92
CA GLU A 16 1.20 6.67 -0.95
C GLU A 16 1.61 5.96 -2.26
N LYS A 17 1.38 6.60 -3.41
CA LYS A 17 1.83 6.08 -4.71
C LYS A 17 3.34 5.92 -4.79
N LYS A 18 4.09 6.91 -4.30
CA LYS A 18 5.56 6.86 -4.26
C LYS A 18 6.03 5.69 -3.38
N GLY A 19 5.41 5.51 -2.21
CA GLY A 19 5.68 4.37 -1.32
C GLY A 19 5.44 3.03 -2.01
N PHE A 20 4.33 2.89 -2.74
CA PHE A 20 4.04 1.70 -3.53
C PHE A 20 5.12 1.40 -4.57
N PHE A 21 5.48 2.38 -5.41
CA PHE A 21 6.48 2.17 -6.47
C PHE A 21 7.86 1.82 -5.90
N MET A 22 8.24 2.42 -4.78
CA MET A 22 9.49 2.07 -4.10
C MET A 22 9.47 0.62 -3.61
N HIS A 23 8.38 0.19 -2.96
CA HIS A 23 8.26 -1.18 -2.47
C HIS A 23 8.24 -2.19 -3.64
N LEU A 24 7.53 -1.87 -4.73
CA LEU A 24 7.52 -2.68 -5.95
C LEU A 24 8.90 -2.80 -6.60
N ALA A 25 9.66 -1.70 -6.68
CA ALA A 25 11.01 -1.70 -7.22
C ALA A 25 11.94 -2.61 -6.40
N VAL A 26 11.91 -2.48 -5.07
CA VAL A 26 12.68 -3.35 -4.17
C VAL A 26 12.28 -4.81 -4.36
N TYR A 27 10.98 -5.10 -4.41
CA TYR A 27 10.47 -6.45 -4.63
C TYR A 27 11.00 -7.06 -5.94
N ILE A 28 10.96 -6.31 -7.05
CA ILE A 28 11.47 -6.78 -8.35
C ILE A 28 12.98 -7.03 -8.28
N CYS A 29 13.76 -6.05 -7.77
CA CYS A 29 15.22 -6.16 -7.69
C CYS A 29 15.64 -7.37 -6.84
N VAL A 30 15.03 -7.55 -5.66
CA VAL A 30 15.34 -8.68 -4.77
C VAL A 30 14.98 -10.00 -5.44
N ASN A 31 13.78 -10.14 -6.01
CA ASN A 31 13.39 -11.41 -6.62
C ASN A 31 14.24 -11.78 -7.84
N ILE A 32 14.63 -10.81 -8.68
CA ILE A 32 15.59 -11.05 -9.77
C ILE A 32 16.91 -11.57 -9.20
N PHE A 33 17.42 -10.95 -8.14
CA PHE A 33 18.65 -11.38 -7.49
C PHE A 33 18.55 -12.81 -6.92
N LEU A 34 17.42 -13.17 -6.29
CA LEU A 34 17.19 -14.52 -5.78
C LEU A 34 17.11 -15.57 -6.89
N VAL A 35 16.49 -15.24 -8.03
CA VAL A 35 16.44 -16.11 -9.22
C VAL A 35 17.85 -16.32 -9.77
N ILE A 36 18.68 -15.28 -9.84
CA ILE A 36 20.08 -15.38 -10.27
C ILE A 36 20.87 -16.30 -9.34
N ILE A 37 20.71 -16.17 -8.02
CA ILE A 37 21.38 -17.05 -7.05
C ILE A 37 21.00 -18.50 -7.29
N TRP A 38 19.69 -18.78 -7.42
CA TRP A 38 19.19 -20.13 -7.66
C TRP A 38 19.79 -20.72 -8.95
N ALA A 39 19.74 -19.99 -10.05
CA ALA A 39 20.31 -20.39 -11.33
C ALA A 39 21.82 -20.66 -11.26
N ALA A 40 22.55 -19.84 -10.50
CA ALA A 40 23.99 -19.98 -10.34
C ALA A 40 24.41 -21.15 -9.42
N THR A 41 23.50 -21.66 -8.57
CA THR A 41 23.81 -22.75 -7.61
C THR A 41 23.49 -24.16 -8.12
N GLY A 42 23.11 -24.31 -9.39
CA GLY A 42 22.98 -25.62 -10.03
C GLY A 42 21.57 -26.23 -9.98
N ASP A 43 20.54 -25.39 -9.88
CA ASP A 43 19.12 -25.71 -10.11
C ASP A 43 18.57 -26.95 -9.38
N GLY A 44 18.73 -26.94 -8.05
CA GLY A 44 17.90 -27.73 -7.14
C GLY A 44 16.47 -27.16 -7.00
N PHE A 45 15.79 -27.47 -5.89
CA PHE A 45 14.44 -26.97 -5.64
C PHE A 45 14.35 -25.42 -5.73
N PRO A 46 13.37 -24.84 -6.47
CA PRO A 46 13.26 -23.41 -6.71
C PRO A 46 12.72 -22.64 -5.50
N TRP A 47 13.51 -22.54 -4.45
CA TRP A 47 13.13 -21.93 -3.19
C TRP A 47 12.75 -20.43 -3.29
N PHE A 48 13.18 -19.73 -4.36
CA PHE A 48 12.83 -18.33 -4.61
C PHE A 48 11.32 -18.13 -4.80
N VAL A 49 10.55 -19.19 -5.10
CA VAL A 49 9.08 -19.10 -5.26
C VAL A 49 8.38 -18.70 -3.95
N PHE A 50 8.98 -19.00 -2.79
CA PHE A 50 8.41 -18.62 -1.50
C PHE A 50 8.46 -17.10 -1.24
N PRO A 51 9.62 -16.40 -1.32
CA PRO A 51 9.63 -14.95 -1.21
C PRO A 51 8.87 -14.28 -2.36
N LEU A 52 8.94 -14.82 -3.59
CA LEU A 52 8.17 -14.31 -4.72
C LEU A 52 6.67 -14.35 -4.44
N GLY A 53 6.11 -15.51 -4.07
CA GLY A 53 4.69 -15.64 -3.77
C GLY A 53 4.28 -14.92 -2.49
N GLY A 54 4.99 -15.17 -1.39
CA GLY A 54 4.67 -14.64 -0.07
C GLY A 54 4.69 -13.11 0.00
N TRP A 55 5.74 -12.47 -0.51
CA TRP A 55 5.78 -11.00 -0.58
C TRP A 55 4.93 -10.45 -1.72
N GLY A 56 4.76 -11.19 -2.81
CA GLY A 56 3.89 -10.81 -3.92
C GLY A 56 2.45 -10.54 -3.48
N ILE A 57 1.94 -11.31 -2.51
CA ILE A 57 0.64 -11.07 -1.87
C ILE A 57 0.61 -9.71 -1.16
N GLY A 58 1.67 -9.36 -0.43
CA GLY A 58 1.78 -8.06 0.24
C GLY A 58 1.80 -6.89 -0.74
N ILE A 59 2.52 -7.03 -1.85
CA ILE A 59 2.53 -6.04 -2.95
C ILE A 59 1.13 -5.89 -3.55
N LEU A 60 0.40 -7.01 -3.77
CA LEU A 60 -0.97 -6.97 -4.27
C LEU A 60 -1.90 -6.20 -3.34
N PHE A 61 -1.87 -6.46 -2.03
CA PHE A 61 -2.69 -5.72 -1.08
C PHE A 61 -2.32 -4.24 -1.00
N HIS A 62 -1.03 -3.90 -1.09
CA HIS A 62 -0.60 -2.51 -1.14
C HIS A 62 -1.11 -1.80 -2.40
N PHE A 63 -1.06 -2.47 -3.56
CA PHE A 63 -1.64 -1.98 -4.80
C PHE A 63 -3.14 -1.71 -4.66
N LEU A 64 -3.88 -2.68 -4.11
CA LEU A 64 -5.31 -2.52 -3.89
C LEU A 64 -5.60 -1.33 -2.97
N GLY A 65 -4.87 -1.16 -1.87
CA GLY A 65 -5.01 0.00 -0.98
C GLY A 65 -4.77 1.34 -1.70
N VAL A 66 -3.69 1.43 -2.49
CA VAL A 66 -3.23 2.70 -3.10
C VAL A 66 -3.94 3.06 -4.39
N PHE A 67 -4.53 2.10 -5.12
CA PHE A 67 -5.17 2.37 -6.42
C PHE A 67 -6.64 1.99 -6.49
N VAL A 68 -7.09 0.98 -5.73
CA VAL A 68 -8.48 0.49 -5.80
C VAL A 68 -9.31 1.05 -4.65
N PHE A 69 -8.81 1.01 -3.43
CA PHE A 69 -9.51 1.46 -2.21
C PHE A 69 -9.21 2.93 -1.86
N THR A 70 -8.85 3.75 -2.84
CA THR A 70 -8.49 5.17 -2.66
C THR A 70 -9.67 6.07 -2.30
N GLN A 71 -10.89 5.61 -2.50
CA GLN A 71 -12.07 6.32 -2.04
C GLN A 71 -12.29 5.89 -0.60
N GLN A 72 -12.28 6.86 0.33
CA GLN A 72 -12.99 6.68 1.59
C GLN A 72 -14.36 6.16 1.21
N THR A 73 -14.59 4.92 1.57
CA THR A 73 -15.89 4.32 1.35
C THR A 73 -16.94 5.21 2.02
N GLU A 74 -18.13 5.34 1.44
CA GLU A 74 -19.20 6.17 2.03
C GLU A 74 -19.49 5.80 3.50
N TRP A 75 -19.17 4.55 3.90
CA TRP A 75 -19.24 4.12 5.29
C TRP A 75 -18.16 4.74 6.18
N GLU A 76 -16.90 4.83 5.73
CA GLU A 76 -15.80 5.47 6.49
C GLU A 76 -16.09 6.96 6.69
N ARG A 77 -16.54 7.62 5.63
CA ARG A 77 -16.85 9.05 5.69
C ARG A 77 -17.98 9.34 6.68
N LYS A 78 -19.04 8.52 6.66
CA LYS A 78 -20.14 8.58 7.65
C LYS A 78 -19.70 8.24 9.07
N ALA A 79 -18.80 7.27 9.25
CA ALA A 79 -18.29 6.91 10.56
C ALA A 79 -17.46 8.04 11.18
N VAL A 80 -16.60 8.69 10.37
CA VAL A 80 -15.81 9.86 10.79
C VAL A 80 -16.71 11.04 11.13
N GLU A 81 -17.69 11.37 10.28
CA GLU A 81 -18.66 12.44 10.56
C GLU A 81 -19.41 12.20 11.88
N LYS A 82 -19.87 10.97 12.12
CA LYS A 82 -20.56 10.58 13.36
C LYS A 82 -19.68 10.73 14.60
N GLU A 83 -18.40 10.39 14.51
CA GLU A 83 -17.47 10.51 15.64
C GLU A 83 -17.10 11.96 15.94
N VAL A 84 -16.92 12.80 14.90
CA VAL A 84 -16.75 14.25 15.06
C VAL A 84 -17.97 14.88 15.74
N GLU A 85 -19.18 14.46 15.37
CA GLU A 85 -20.41 14.96 15.98
C GLU A 85 -20.53 14.58 17.47
N LYS A 86 -20.13 13.36 17.84
CA LYS A 86 -20.05 12.94 19.24
C LYS A 86 -19.02 13.75 20.02
N LEU A 87 -17.82 13.97 19.48
CA LEU A 87 -16.78 14.77 20.14
C LEU A 87 -17.24 16.21 20.36
N LYS A 88 -17.95 16.82 19.39
CA LYS A 88 -18.56 18.15 19.56
C LYS A 88 -19.66 18.17 20.63
N LYS A 89 -20.43 17.10 20.78
CA LYS A 89 -21.49 16.96 21.80
C LYS A 89 -20.94 16.61 23.19
N SER A 90 -19.82 15.86 23.25
CA SER A 90 -19.16 15.41 24.48
C SER A 90 -18.16 16.42 25.03
N GLY A 91 -17.63 17.32 24.19
CA GLY A 91 -16.82 18.47 24.60
C GLY A 91 -17.70 19.60 25.12
N ARG A 92 -18.20 19.44 26.34
CA ARG A 92 -18.37 20.56 27.29
C ARG A 92 -17.14 20.61 28.18
#